data_AF-A0A933H727-F1
#
_entry.id   AF-A0A933H727-F1
#
_cell.length_a   1.000
_cell.length_b   1.000
_cell.length_c   1.000
_cell.angle_alpha   90.00
_cell.angle_beta   90.00
_cell.angle_gamma   90.00
#
_symmetry.space_group_name_H-M   'P 1'
#
loop_
_entity.id
_entity.type
_entity.pdbx_description
1 polymer ?
#
loop_
_entity_poly.entity_id
_entity_poly.type
_entity_poly.pdbx_seq_one_letter_code
_entity_poly.pdbx_strand_id
1 'polypeptide(L)'
;MTFKELHYRWEWKFKSEPEALWAWVADTNHFNRDAGLPALENRLGKGNRLANAKRRLRLMVFGAPLEYEEEPFEWIRPRRFGVVRRYLSGPLDTFRMSAELIPEDGGTRLIYQVWVTSAN
;
A
#
# COMPACT_ATOMS: atom_id res chain seq x y z
N MET A 1 5.38 -26.18 -3.00
CA MET A 1 6.16 -25.60 -1.89
C MET A 1 5.47 -24.31 -1.52
N THR A 2 4.97 -24.15 -0.30
CA THR A 2 4.25 -22.92 0.09
C THR A 2 5.29 -21.90 0.54
N PHE A 3 5.49 -20.83 -0.24
CA PHE A 3 6.40 -19.78 0.15
C PHE A 3 5.85 -19.05 1.40
N LYS A 4 6.73 -18.78 2.38
CA LYS A 4 6.36 -18.13 3.63
C LYS A 4 6.07 -16.64 3.39
N GLU A 5 5.04 -16.13 4.05
CA GLU A 5 4.79 -14.69 4.15
C GLU A 5 6.00 -14.01 4.80
N LEU A 6 6.51 -12.95 4.16
CA LEU A 6 7.53 -12.06 4.70
C LEU A 6 6.83 -10.85 5.31
N HIS A 7 7.16 -10.53 6.55
CA HIS A 7 6.65 -9.37 7.27
C HIS A 7 7.78 -8.39 7.57
N TYR A 8 7.61 -7.16 7.13
CA TYR A 8 8.48 -6.03 7.41
C TYR A 8 7.73 -5.00 8.24
N ARG A 9 8.42 -4.42 9.21
CA ARG A 9 7.86 -3.42 10.10
C ARG A 9 8.89 -2.35 10.43
N TRP A 10 8.46 -1.10 10.27
CA TRP A 10 9.24 0.07 10.59
C TRP A 10 8.48 0.96 11.55
N GLU A 11 9.22 1.64 12.42
CA GLU A 11 8.70 2.63 13.35
C GLU A 11 9.51 3.91 13.28
N TRP A 12 8.80 5.04 13.31
CA TRP A 12 9.41 6.36 13.44
C TRP A 12 8.67 7.19 14.48
N LYS A 13 9.41 8.06 15.17
CA LYS A 13 8.85 9.04 16.09
C LYS A 13 9.04 10.43 15.52
N PHE A 14 7.95 11.16 15.39
CA PHE A 14 7.89 12.53 14.90
C PHE A 14 7.44 13.46 16.02
N LYS A 15 7.90 14.71 15.97
CA LYS A 15 7.45 15.78 16.88
C LYS A 15 6.15 16.46 16.43
N SER A 16 5.64 16.09 15.26
CA SER A 16 4.42 16.66 14.68
C SER A 16 3.19 15.83 15.06
N GLU A 17 2.04 16.48 15.12
CA GLU A 17 0.74 15.84 15.32
C GLU A 17 0.32 14.98 14.10
N PRO A 18 -0.53 13.96 14.27
CA PRO A 18 -0.94 13.06 13.19
C PRO A 18 -1.56 13.79 11.99
N GLU A 19 -2.35 14.84 12.24
CA GLU A 19 -3.01 15.65 11.22
C GLU A 19 -2.00 16.31 10.27
N ALA A 20 -0.86 16.78 10.80
CA ALA A 20 0.18 17.42 10.02
C ALA A 20 0.96 16.41 9.16
N LEU A 21 1.11 15.18 9.65
CA LEU A 21 1.80 14.10 8.95
C LEU A 21 0.90 13.41 7.90
N TRP A 22 -0.41 13.40 8.13
CA TRP A 22 -1.36 12.64 7.33
C TRP A 22 -1.29 12.96 5.83
N ALA A 23 -1.15 14.24 5.46
CA ALA A 23 -1.09 14.65 4.06
C ALA A 23 0.09 14.02 3.30
N TRP A 24 1.20 13.73 3.99
CA TRP A 24 2.39 13.11 3.44
C TRP A 24 2.30 11.58 3.48
N VAL A 25 1.83 11.05 4.62
CA VAL A 25 1.75 9.61 4.87
C VAL A 25 0.70 8.96 3.98
N ALA A 26 -0.45 9.60 3.77
CA ALA A 26 -1.54 9.08 2.95
C ALA A 26 -1.34 9.28 1.43
N ASP A 27 -0.35 10.10 1.00
CA ASP A 27 -0.03 10.28 -0.41
C ASP A 27 0.86 9.13 -0.93
N THR A 28 0.22 8.00 -1.17
CA THR A 28 0.88 6.81 -1.69
C THR A 28 1.47 7.02 -3.09
N ASN A 29 0.98 7.97 -3.88
CA ASN A 29 1.57 8.28 -5.20
C ASN A 29 2.93 8.96 -5.04
N HIS A 30 3.02 9.91 -4.11
CA HIS A 30 4.27 10.57 -3.77
C HIS A 30 5.30 9.57 -3.24
N PHE A 31 4.90 8.73 -2.29
CA PHE A 31 5.76 7.68 -1.75
C PHE A 31 6.24 6.70 -2.82
N ASN A 32 5.35 6.22 -3.69
CA ASN A 32 5.72 5.30 -4.78
C ASN A 32 6.76 5.91 -5.70
N ARG A 33 6.58 7.18 -6.09
CA ARG A 33 7.53 7.90 -6.95
C ARG A 33 8.91 8.01 -6.29
N ASP A 34 8.96 8.36 -5.00
CA ASP A 34 10.22 8.51 -4.27
C ASP A 34 10.91 7.15 -4.01
N ALA A 35 10.13 6.08 -3.90
CA ALA A 35 10.61 4.70 -3.83
C ALA A 35 11.04 4.12 -5.20
N GLY A 36 10.98 4.90 -6.28
CA GLY A 36 11.31 4.46 -7.65
C GLY A 36 10.27 3.52 -8.27
N LEU A 37 9.07 3.43 -7.69
CA LEU A 37 7.96 2.68 -8.26
C LEU A 37 7.27 3.51 -9.36
N PRO A 38 6.81 2.87 -10.45
CA PRO A 38 6.07 3.57 -11.49
C PRO A 38 4.76 4.13 -10.94
N ALA A 39 4.30 5.24 -11.52
CA ALA A 39 2.96 5.72 -11.27
C ALA A 39 1.93 4.62 -11.61
N LEU A 40 0.89 4.50 -10.78
CA LEU A 40 -0.26 3.65 -11.10
C LEU A 40 -0.95 4.16 -12.37
N GLU A 41 -0.61 3.59 -13.51
CA GLU A 41 -1.41 3.76 -14.72
C GLU A 41 -2.65 2.88 -14.61
N ASN A 42 -3.81 3.51 -14.37
CA ASN A 42 -5.08 2.82 -14.49
C ASN A 42 -5.41 2.62 -15.98
N ARG A 43 -4.78 1.61 -16.60
CA ARG A 43 -4.98 1.29 -18.03
C ARG A 43 -6.33 0.65 -18.32
N LEU A 44 -7.08 0.25 -17.30
CA LEU A 44 -8.48 -0.10 -17.48
C LEU A 44 -9.26 1.22 -17.40
N GLY A 45 -9.71 1.71 -18.56
CA GLY A 45 -10.56 2.89 -18.66
C GLY A 45 -11.70 2.85 -17.64
N LYS A 46 -12.28 4.01 -17.33
CA LYS A 46 -13.27 4.30 -16.26
C LYS A 46 -14.45 3.31 -16.06
N GLY A 47 -14.59 2.26 -16.87
CA GLY A 47 -15.64 1.25 -16.83
C GLY A 47 -15.36 -0.08 -16.12
N ASN A 48 -14.14 -0.42 -15.68
CA ASN A 48 -13.88 -1.74 -15.08
C ASN A 48 -13.90 -1.73 -13.54
N ARG A 49 -14.96 -1.15 -12.97
CA ARG A 49 -15.27 -1.27 -11.55
C ARG A 49 -15.85 -2.67 -11.34
N LEU A 50 -15.06 -3.61 -10.86
CA LEU A 50 -15.56 -4.93 -10.48
C LEU A 50 -16.58 -4.74 -9.34
N ALA A 51 -17.49 -5.71 -9.17
CA ALA A 51 -18.41 -5.70 -8.04
C ALA A 51 -17.65 -5.49 -6.72
N ASN A 52 -18.20 -4.71 -5.79
CA ASN A 52 -17.63 -4.41 -4.46
C ASN A 52 -16.39 -3.49 -4.43
N ALA A 53 -16.30 -2.49 -5.33
CA ALA A 53 -15.24 -1.47 -5.33
C ALA A 53 -13.80 -1.97 -5.60
N LYS A 54 -13.65 -3.26 -5.95
CA LYS A 54 -12.38 -3.82 -6.41
C LYS A 54 -11.94 -3.18 -7.73
N ARG A 55 -10.64 -2.93 -7.85
CA ARG A 55 -10.03 -2.38 -9.07
C ARG A 55 -8.97 -3.34 -9.58
N ARG A 56 -9.05 -3.72 -10.86
CA ARG A 56 -7.94 -4.40 -11.52
C ARG A 56 -6.95 -3.36 -12.04
N LEU A 57 -5.68 -3.53 -11.73
CA LEU A 57 -4.62 -2.58 -12.03
C LEU A 57 -3.45 -3.34 -12.65
N ARG A 58 -2.69 -2.67 -13.52
CA ARG A 58 -1.49 -3.21 -14.14
C ARG A 58 -0.34 -2.22 -13.99
N LEU A 59 0.76 -2.67 -13.41
CA LEU A 59 1.99 -1.88 -13.31
C LEU A 59 3.19 -2.69 -13.81
N MET A 60 4.25 -1.99 -14.17
CA MET A 60 5.53 -2.60 -14.54
C MET A 60 6.55 -2.26 -13.47
N VAL A 61 6.74 -3.14 -12.48
CA VAL A 61 7.66 -2.89 -11.37
C VAL A 61 8.94 -3.70 -11.62
N PHE A 62 10.10 -3.04 -11.59
CA PHE A 62 11.41 -3.65 -11.88
C PHE A 62 11.45 -4.50 -13.18
N GLY A 63 10.73 -4.07 -14.22
CA GLY A 63 10.69 -4.77 -15.52
C GLY A 63 9.71 -5.94 -15.61
N ALA A 64 9.05 -6.33 -14.51
CA ALA A 64 8.04 -7.38 -14.50
C ALA A 64 6.61 -6.79 -14.60
N PRO A 65 5.76 -7.29 -15.53
CA PRO A 65 4.36 -6.92 -15.54
C PRO A 65 3.65 -7.55 -14.34
N LEU A 66 3.06 -6.71 -13.50
CA LEU A 66 2.23 -7.11 -12.37
C LEU A 66 0.78 -6.73 -12.68
N GLU A 67 -0.10 -7.73 -12.70
CA GLU A 67 -1.55 -7.50 -12.71
C GLU A 67 -2.10 -7.86 -11.34
N TYR A 68 -2.91 -7.00 -10.74
CA TYR A 68 -3.50 -7.27 -9.42
C TYR A 68 -4.89 -6.67 -9.26
N GLU A 69 -5.65 -7.26 -8.35
CA GLU A 69 -6.88 -6.69 -7.81
C GLU A 69 -6.56 -5.98 -6.48
N GLU A 70 -6.96 -4.72 -6.40
CA GLU A 70 -6.91 -3.92 -5.19
C GLU A 70 -8.24 -4.04 -4.44
N GLU A 71 -8.18 -4.50 -3.19
CA GLU A 71 -9.34 -4.58 -2.30
C GLU A 71 -9.72 -3.19 -1.75
N PRO A 72 -10.97 -2.99 -1.30
CA PRO A 72 -11.40 -1.74 -0.70
C PRO A 72 -10.48 -1.34 0.46
N PHE A 73 -9.97 -0.13 0.34
CA PHE A 73 -9.07 0.51 1.27
C PHE A 73 -9.71 0.73 2.66
N GLU A 74 -9.01 0.35 3.73
CA GLU A 74 -9.33 0.83 5.09
C GLU A 74 -8.70 2.21 5.28
N TRP A 75 -9.50 3.27 5.42
CA TRP A 75 -9.02 4.63 5.70
C TRP A 75 -9.74 5.22 6.90
N ILE A 76 -8.97 5.51 7.96
CA ILE A 76 -9.41 6.24 9.13
C ILE A 76 -8.54 7.49 9.21
N ARG A 77 -9.00 8.60 8.65
CA ARG A 77 -8.25 9.87 8.77
C ARG A 77 -8.30 10.37 10.22
N PRO A 78 -7.19 10.87 10.79
CA PRO A 78 -5.81 10.92 10.28
C PRO A 78 -4.93 9.80 10.89
N ARG A 79 -5.51 8.66 11.23
CA ARG A 79 -4.87 7.61 12.04
C ARG A 79 -4.31 6.46 11.23
N ARG A 80 -5.01 5.98 10.19
CA ARG A 80 -4.61 4.74 9.53
C ARG A 80 -5.07 4.68 8.09
N PHE A 81 -4.20 4.19 7.22
CA PHE A 81 -4.65 3.61 5.95
C PHE A 81 -3.98 2.25 5.70
N GLY A 82 -4.66 1.40 4.94
CA GLY A 82 -4.11 0.13 4.51
C GLY A 82 -4.62 -0.30 3.14
N VAL A 83 -3.76 -0.98 2.39
CA VAL A 83 -4.11 -1.57 1.09
C VAL A 83 -3.78 -3.05 1.08
N VAL A 84 -4.64 -3.82 0.42
CA VAL A 84 -4.40 -5.21 0.07
C VAL A 84 -4.46 -5.33 -1.45
N ARG A 85 -3.41 -5.91 -2.02
CA ARG A 85 -3.30 -6.24 -3.44
C ARG A 85 -3.18 -7.76 -3.58
N ARG A 86 -4.03 -8.35 -4.41
CA ARG A 86 -3.97 -9.76 -4.81
C ARG A 86 -3.50 -9.81 -6.25
N TYR A 87 -2.31 -10.34 -6.49
CA TYR A 87 -1.74 -10.38 -7.83
C TYR A 87 -2.33 -11.56 -8.61
N LEU A 88 -2.77 -11.28 -9.83
CA LEU A 88 -3.25 -12.24 -10.81
C LEU A 88 -2.09 -12.83 -11.64
N SER A 89 -0.98 -12.09 -11.76
CA SER A 89 0.24 -12.53 -12.43
C SER A 89 1.48 -11.81 -11.87
N GLY A 90 2.63 -12.49 -11.93
CA GLY A 90 3.90 -12.00 -11.43
C GLY A 90 4.48 -12.87 -10.31
N PRO A 91 5.63 -12.48 -9.72
CA PRO A 91 6.32 -13.24 -8.68
C PRO A 91 5.64 -13.15 -7.30
N LEU A 92 4.59 -12.34 -7.15
CA LEU A 92 3.88 -12.13 -5.89
C LEU A 92 2.48 -12.73 -5.98
N ASP A 93 1.98 -13.26 -4.86
CA ASP A 93 0.59 -13.68 -4.68
C ASP A 93 -0.20 -12.56 -3.98
N THR A 94 0.32 -12.10 -2.84
CA THR A 94 -0.34 -11.08 -2.02
C THR A 94 0.63 -10.04 -1.50
N PHE A 95 0.16 -8.79 -1.46
CA PHE A 95 0.82 -7.67 -0.81
C PHE A 95 -0.18 -6.96 0.08
N ARG A 96 0.15 -6.79 1.35
CA ARG A 96 -0.61 -5.97 2.30
C ARG A 96 0.31 -4.91 2.84
N MET A 97 -0.20 -3.69 2.96
CA MET A 97 0.50 -2.65 3.73
C MET A 97 -0.46 -1.92 4.66
N SER A 98 0.07 -1.44 5.78
CA SER A 98 -0.63 -0.55 6.70
C SER A 98 0.30 0.54 7.19
N ALA A 99 -0.18 1.78 7.22
CA ALA A 99 0.46 2.88 7.92
C ALA A 99 -0.46 3.36 9.03
N GLU A 100 0.05 3.48 10.24
CA GLU A 100 -0.69 3.91 11.41
C GLU A 100 0.06 5.05 12.13
N LEU A 101 -0.63 6.15 12.35
CA LEU A 101 -0.20 7.31 13.12
C LEU A 101 -0.86 7.24 14.50
N ILE A 102 -0.04 6.97 15.51
CA ILE A 102 -0.45 6.87 16.90
C ILE A 102 0.00 8.16 17.61
N PRO A 103 -0.92 9.00 18.13
CA PRO A 103 -0.53 10.14 18.96
C PRO A 103 0.27 9.67 20.18
N GLU A 104 1.37 10.34 20.48
CA GLU A 104 2.16 10.15 21.70
C GLU A 104 2.41 11.51 22.37
N ASP A 105 2.81 11.53 23.64
CA ASP A 105 3.19 12.78 24.30
C ASP A 105 4.35 13.46 23.56
N GLY A 106 4.07 14.62 22.96
CA GLY A 106 5.03 15.40 22.19
C GLY A 106 5.14 15.03 20.70
N GLY A 107 4.19 14.28 20.14
CA GLY A 107 4.05 14.13 18.69
C GLY A 107 3.36 12.84 18.25
N THR A 108 3.94 12.13 17.29
CA THR A 108 3.32 10.97 16.66
C THR A 108 4.31 9.83 16.44
N ARG A 109 3.88 8.61 16.76
CA ARG A 109 4.56 7.39 16.32
C ARG A 109 3.92 6.86 15.04
N LEU A 110 4.70 6.78 13.98
CA LEU A 110 4.31 6.14 12.73
C LEU A 110 4.76 4.68 12.75
N ILE A 111 3.83 3.76 12.58
CA ILE A 111 4.10 2.34 12.34
C ILE A 111 3.75 2.04 10.89
N TYR A 112 4.72 1.59 10.09
CA TYR A 112 4.52 1.15 8.71
C TYR A 112 4.82 -0.34 8.62
N GLN A 113 3.91 -1.11 8.05
CA GLN A 113 4.02 -2.56 7.95
C GLN A 113 3.71 -3.02 6.54
N VAL A 114 4.45 -4.02 6.10
CA VAL A 114 4.27 -4.67 4.81
C VAL A 114 4.33 -6.18 5.00
N TRP A 115 3.36 -6.88 4.41
CA TRP A 115 3.35 -8.34 4.29
C TRP A 115 3.38 -8.72 2.82
N VAL A 116 4.24 -9.66 2.46
CA VAL A 116 4.42 -10.12 1.09
C VAL A 116 4.45 -11.64 1.05
N THR A 117 3.62 -12.22 0.19
CA THR A 117 3.68 -13.65 -0.14
C THR A 117 4.06 -13.80 -1.61
N SER A 118 5.04 -14.64 -1.93
CA SER A 118 5.42 -14.90 -3.32
C SER A 118 4.46 -15.90 -3.99
N ALA A 119 4.32 -15.77 -5.31
CA ALA A 119 3.62 -16.74 -6.13
C ALA A 119 4.42 -18.06 -6.20
N ASN A 120 3.71 -19.17 -6.41
CA ASN A 120 4.30 -20.51 -6.56
C ASN A 120 5.02 -20.70 -7.90
#